data_AF-A0A067PCM3-F1
#
_entry.id   AF-A0A067PCM3-F1
#
_cell.length_a   1.000
_cell.length_b   1.000
_cell.length_c   1.000
_cell.angle_alpha   90.00
_cell.angle_beta   90.00
_cell.angle_gamma   90.00
#
_symmetry.space_group_name_H-M   'P 1'
#
loop_
_entity.id
_entity.type
_entity.pdbx_description
1 polymer ?
#
loop_
_entity_poly.entity_id
_entity_poly.type
_entity_poly.pdbx_seq_one_letter_code
_entity_poly.pdbx_strand_id
1 'polypeptide(L)'
;MKHVRHHGRLTVLRRAMEEEPMSFDYYIIPIQSVSCSTGSREGFESLSGYTGKCGIGIVSQTAAYILVQPHEQGVVEAQVLSHDWRFILLEPSEDWLQWLSGQVDNAFVGIDGHSISYATGERLKLLLADKNSFLRVSSQNLLDAIREKPNGGSTPLQERISTNTVTIRAAAGPDDLGSGDRDNSDVGLVPSQVGTESEDEETDDRSNDVNLITPVLGCILKDPRGEVAIAHDEDLTSFRKAESPDGWTPQISVTNGVVSTPL
;
A
#
# COMPACT_ATOMS: atom_id res chain seq x y z
N MET A 1 -27.56 16.16 26.63
CA MET A 1 -26.51 15.84 25.64
C MET A 1 -25.31 16.74 25.91
N LYS A 2 -24.12 16.19 26.13
CA LYS A 2 -22.90 17.00 26.32
C LYS A 2 -22.48 17.51 24.94
N HIS A 3 -22.45 18.83 24.74
CA HIS A 3 -21.80 19.41 23.55
C HIS A 3 -20.31 19.12 23.63
N VAL A 4 -19.85 18.08 22.93
CA VAL A 4 -18.43 17.81 22.75
C VAL A 4 -17.88 18.95 21.89
N ARG A 5 -16.83 19.64 22.35
CA ARG A 5 -16.20 20.70 21.54
C ARG A 5 -15.36 20.05 20.45
N HIS A 6 -15.91 19.98 19.23
CA HIS A 6 -15.23 19.38 18.07
C HIS A 6 -14.07 20.25 17.54
N HIS A 7 -14.08 21.56 17.81
CA HIS A 7 -13.12 22.53 17.27
C HIS A 7 -11.65 22.18 17.55
N GLY A 8 -11.33 21.64 18.74
CA GLY A 8 -9.96 21.29 19.10
C GLY A 8 -9.37 20.15 18.27
N ARG A 9 -10.20 19.22 17.80
CA ARG A 9 -9.73 18.00 17.12
C ARG A 9 -9.24 18.28 15.70
N LEU A 10 -9.89 19.19 14.98
CA LEU A 10 -9.43 19.63 13.66
C LEU A 10 -8.05 20.29 13.74
N THR A 11 -7.81 21.10 14.77
CA THR A 11 -6.49 21.71 15.00
C THR A 11 -5.42 20.67 15.27
N VAL A 12 -5.73 19.62 16.05
CA VAL A 12 -4.81 18.51 16.31
C VAL A 12 -4.56 17.71 15.03
N LEU A 13 -5.59 17.47 14.20
CA LEU A 13 -5.44 16.78 12.92
C LEU A 13 -4.54 17.56 11.95
N ARG A 14 -4.75 18.88 11.81
CA ARG A 14 -3.92 19.74 10.96
C ARG A 14 -2.46 19.75 11.42
N ARG A 15 -2.22 19.81 12.73
CA ARG A 15 -0.88 19.65 13.27
C ARG A 15 -0.27 18.29 12.91
N ALA A 16 -1.05 17.20 13.02
CA ALA A 16 -0.57 15.88 12.61
C ALA A 16 -0.25 15.81 11.10
N MET A 17 -1.02 16.51 10.25
CA MET A 17 -0.73 16.65 8.81
C MET A 17 0.57 17.41 8.54
N GLU A 18 0.91 18.41 9.37
CA GLU A 18 2.18 19.16 9.28
C GLU A 18 3.38 18.35 9.82
N GLU A 19 3.16 17.51 10.83
CA GLU A 19 4.19 16.68 11.47
C GLU A 19 4.58 15.44 10.64
N GLU A 20 3.81 15.06 9.63
CA GLU A 20 4.19 13.96 8.72
C GLU A 20 5.48 14.30 7.95
N PRO A 21 6.34 13.30 7.64
CA PRO A 21 7.62 13.54 6.97
C PRO A 21 7.52 14.31 5.65
N MET A 22 6.37 14.22 4.98
CA MET A 22 5.97 15.08 3.89
C MET A 22 4.67 15.75 4.33
N SER A 23 4.72 17.04 4.64
CA SER A 23 3.55 17.81 5.09
C SER A 23 2.41 17.68 4.08
N PHE A 24 1.21 17.35 4.56
CA PHE A 24 0.03 17.27 3.70
C PHE A 24 -0.70 18.61 3.63
N ASP A 25 -1.03 19.05 2.42
CA ASP A 25 -1.90 20.21 2.20
C ASP A 25 -3.38 19.83 2.38
N TYR A 26 -3.71 18.60 1.97
CA TYR A 26 -5.03 17.99 2.06
C TYR A 26 -4.93 16.59 2.65
N TYR A 27 -5.88 16.18 3.47
CA TYR A 27 -6.02 14.83 3.99
C TYR A 27 -7.43 14.29 3.74
N ILE A 28 -7.52 13.14 3.09
CA ILE A 28 -8.78 12.50 2.70
C ILE A 28 -9.18 11.47 3.76
N ILE A 29 -10.46 11.51 4.13
CA ILE A 29 -11.09 10.62 5.11
C ILE A 29 -12.31 9.95 4.45
N PRO A 30 -12.15 8.75 3.87
CA PRO A 30 -13.28 8.00 3.32
C PRO A 30 -14.20 7.52 4.45
N ILE A 31 -15.51 7.77 4.33
CA ILE A 31 -16.53 7.29 5.28
C ILE A 31 -17.13 5.97 4.80
N GLN A 32 -17.15 5.78 3.48
CA GLN A 32 -17.74 4.62 2.82
C GLN A 32 -16.62 3.74 2.27
N SER A 33 -16.23 2.72 3.03
CA SER A 33 -15.56 1.58 2.43
C SER A 33 -16.28 0.31 2.89
N VAL A 34 -16.51 -0.60 1.94
CA VAL A 34 -16.92 -1.99 2.18
C VAL A 34 -15.97 -2.72 3.14
N SER A 35 -14.74 -2.20 3.31
CA SER A 35 -13.73 -2.65 4.27
C SER A 35 -13.44 -1.63 5.37
N CYS A 36 -14.22 -0.55 5.50
CA CYS A 36 -13.96 0.48 6.52
C CYS A 36 -14.02 -0.20 7.89
N SER A 37 -12.86 -0.29 8.56
CA SER A 37 -12.82 -0.67 9.95
C SER A 37 -13.68 0.33 10.73
N THR A 38 -14.40 -0.15 11.73
CA THR A 38 -15.28 0.68 12.57
C THR A 38 -14.58 1.92 13.13
N GLY A 39 -13.25 1.86 13.30
CA GLY A 39 -12.41 2.96 13.79
C GLY A 39 -12.39 4.21 12.92
N SER A 40 -12.31 4.10 11.59
CA SER A 40 -12.25 5.30 10.72
C SER A 40 -13.57 6.08 10.74
N ARG A 41 -14.71 5.37 10.79
CA ARG A 41 -16.02 5.99 10.92
C ARG A 41 -16.19 6.69 12.27
N GLU A 42 -15.86 6.02 13.37
CA GLU A 42 -15.93 6.60 14.72
C GLU A 42 -14.99 7.82 14.85
N GLY A 43 -13.80 7.74 14.24
CA GLY A 43 -12.84 8.83 14.19
C GLY A 43 -13.40 10.05 13.45
N PHE A 44 -14.00 9.83 12.28
CA PHE A 44 -14.62 10.89 11.49
C PHE A 44 -15.87 11.47 12.16
N GLU A 45 -16.75 10.64 12.70
CA GLU A 45 -17.93 11.07 13.45
C GLU A 45 -17.51 11.91 14.65
N SER A 46 -16.48 11.48 15.39
CA SER A 46 -16.00 12.23 16.53
C SER A 46 -15.33 13.56 16.13
N LEU A 47 -14.80 13.66 14.91
CA LEU A 47 -14.18 14.85 14.37
C LEU A 47 -15.20 15.85 13.81
N SER A 48 -16.21 15.38 13.09
CA SER A 48 -17.16 16.21 12.33
C SER A 48 -18.58 16.28 12.93
N GLY A 49 -18.95 15.28 13.73
CA GLY A 49 -20.33 15.06 14.19
C GLY A 49 -21.23 14.37 13.15
N TYR A 50 -20.74 14.13 11.93
CA TYR A 50 -21.52 13.49 10.88
C TYR A 50 -21.63 11.98 11.10
N THR A 51 -22.86 11.48 11.19
CA THR A 51 -23.16 10.05 11.43
C THR A 51 -23.68 9.31 10.20
N GLY A 52 -23.75 9.99 9.05
CA GLY A 52 -24.23 9.45 7.78
C GLY A 52 -23.45 8.21 7.34
N LYS A 53 -24.05 7.44 6.43
CA LYS A 53 -23.50 6.12 6.06
C LYS A 53 -22.46 6.22 4.96
N CYS A 54 -22.55 7.26 4.14
CA CYS A 54 -21.62 7.51 3.06
C CYS A 54 -21.19 8.97 2.98
N GLY A 55 -20.05 9.18 2.33
CA GLY A 55 -19.44 10.49 2.12
C GLY A 55 -17.93 10.44 2.20
N ILE A 56 -17.31 11.59 1.96
CA ILE A 56 -15.87 11.78 2.02
C ILE A 56 -15.59 13.04 2.84
N GLY A 57 -14.80 12.92 3.89
CA GLY A 57 -14.21 14.04 4.59
C GLY A 57 -12.94 14.49 3.88
N ILE A 58 -12.76 15.79 3.66
CA ILE A 58 -11.52 16.36 3.13
C ILE A 58 -11.10 17.49 4.04
N VAL A 59 -9.93 17.37 4.65
CA VAL A 59 -9.39 18.39 5.56
C VAL A 59 -8.19 19.03 4.88
N SER A 60 -8.20 20.35 4.77
CA SER A 60 -7.04 21.15 4.39
C SER A 60 -6.49 21.89 5.61
N GLN A 61 -5.36 22.57 5.42
CA GLN A 61 -4.77 23.42 6.47
C GLN A 61 -5.71 24.52 6.97
N THR A 62 -6.63 25.02 6.12
CA THR A 62 -7.48 26.17 6.47
C THR A 62 -8.97 25.85 6.51
N ALA A 63 -9.42 24.80 5.84
CA ALA A 63 -10.84 24.45 5.70
C ALA A 63 -11.07 22.95 5.86
N ALA A 64 -12.29 22.55 6.19
CA ALA A 64 -12.70 21.15 6.23
C ALA A 64 -14.02 21.00 5.45
N TYR A 65 -14.12 19.93 4.67
CA TYR A 65 -15.21 19.68 3.74
C TYR A 65 -15.82 18.31 3.97
N ILE A 66 -17.14 18.20 3.92
CA ILE A 66 -17.84 16.90 3.88
C ILE A 66 -18.58 16.82 2.55
N LEU A 67 -18.13 15.91 1.70
CA LEU A 67 -18.76 15.64 0.42
C LEU A 67 -19.76 14.50 0.59
N VAL A 68 -21.02 14.74 0.23
CA VAL A 68 -22.11 13.77 0.39
C VAL A 68 -22.94 13.66 -0.88
N GLN A 69 -23.57 12.49 -1.07
CA GLN A 69 -24.55 12.31 -2.14
C GLN A 69 -25.92 12.89 -1.74
N PRO A 70 -26.84 13.16 -2.69
CA PRO A 70 -28.11 13.82 -2.42
C PRO A 70 -28.98 13.13 -1.35
N HIS A 71 -28.90 11.81 -1.25
CA HIS A 71 -29.69 11.04 -0.29
C HIS A 71 -29.23 11.21 1.18
N GLU A 72 -28.01 11.71 1.43
CA GLU A 72 -27.49 12.01 2.77
C GLU A 72 -27.69 13.48 3.16
N GLN A 73 -28.25 14.32 2.28
CA GLN A 73 -28.40 15.76 2.51
C GLN A 73 -29.14 16.07 3.82
N GLY A 74 -30.25 15.39 4.08
CA GLY A 74 -31.01 15.61 5.33
C GLY A 74 -30.22 15.25 6.60
N VAL A 75 -29.27 14.31 6.50
CA VAL A 75 -28.41 13.90 7.61
C VAL A 75 -27.32 14.95 7.85
N VAL A 76 -26.66 15.41 6.79
CA VAL A 76 -25.57 16.39 6.89
C VAL A 76 -26.08 17.73 7.42
N GLU A 77 -27.24 18.19 6.94
CA GLU A 77 -27.86 19.45 7.39
C GLU A 77 -28.30 19.39 8.86
N ALA A 78 -28.73 18.22 9.34
CA ALA A 78 -29.19 18.05 10.72
C ALA A 78 -28.03 17.86 11.73
N GLN A 79 -26.88 17.35 11.29
CA GLN A 79 -25.84 16.83 12.18
C GLN A 79 -24.47 17.49 12.09
N VAL A 80 -24.16 18.19 11.00
CA VAL A 80 -22.90 18.94 10.91
C VAL A 80 -23.04 20.19 11.78
N LEU A 81 -22.82 19.96 13.07
CA LEU A 81 -23.01 20.94 14.15
C LEU A 81 -21.79 21.85 14.32
N SER A 82 -20.65 21.48 13.74
CA SER A 82 -19.42 22.28 13.80
C SER A 82 -19.39 23.26 12.62
N HIS A 83 -19.34 24.55 12.93
CA HIS A 83 -19.18 25.66 11.98
C HIS A 83 -17.87 25.59 11.19
N ASP A 84 -16.96 24.69 11.55
CA ASP A 84 -15.66 24.51 10.92
C ASP A 84 -15.72 23.62 9.66
N TRP A 85 -16.84 22.90 9.47
CA TRP A 85 -17.06 22.01 8.34
C TRP A 85 -18.01 22.65 7.32
N ARG A 86 -17.62 22.58 6.04
CA ARG A 86 -18.45 22.98 4.91
C ARG A 86 -18.94 21.72 4.21
N PHE A 87 -20.24 21.50 4.14
CA PHE A 87 -20.74 20.36 3.36
C PHE A 87 -20.87 20.75 1.88
N ILE A 88 -20.68 19.77 1.01
CA ILE A 88 -20.80 19.90 -0.44
C ILE A 88 -21.66 18.74 -0.92
N LEU A 89 -22.75 19.09 -1.62
CA LEU A 89 -23.60 18.12 -2.27
C LEU A 89 -23.00 17.77 -3.62
N LEU A 90 -22.62 16.50 -3.79
CA LEU A 90 -22.16 16.00 -5.08
C LEU A 90 -23.36 15.65 -5.94
N GLU A 91 -23.33 16.06 -7.21
CA GLU A 91 -24.31 15.59 -8.19
C GLU A 91 -24.16 14.06 -8.38
N PRO A 92 -25.23 13.32 -8.72
CA PRO A 92 -25.16 11.87 -8.92
C PRO A 92 -24.15 11.42 -9.97
N SER A 93 -23.84 12.27 -10.94
CA SER A 93 -22.84 12.04 -11.99
C SER A 93 -21.45 12.54 -11.63
N GLU A 94 -21.31 13.32 -10.55
CA GLU A 94 -20.05 13.93 -10.15
C GLU A 94 -19.29 13.00 -9.19
N ASP A 95 -18.01 12.82 -9.49
CA ASP A 95 -17.10 12.05 -8.65
C ASP A 95 -16.35 13.00 -7.72
N TRP A 96 -16.27 12.67 -6.43
CA TRP A 96 -15.48 13.45 -5.47
C TRP A 96 -14.01 13.60 -5.91
N LEU A 97 -13.50 12.64 -6.69
CA LEU A 97 -12.18 12.72 -7.32
C LEU A 97 -12.05 13.92 -8.26
N GLN A 98 -13.08 14.17 -9.06
CA GLN A 98 -13.13 15.31 -9.98
C GLN A 98 -13.21 16.62 -9.21
N TRP A 99 -14.11 16.68 -8.22
CA TRP A 99 -14.22 17.84 -7.34
C TRP A 99 -12.87 18.19 -6.71
N LEU A 100 -12.20 17.20 -6.10
CA LEU A 100 -10.91 17.40 -5.45
C LEU A 100 -9.83 17.87 -6.45
N SER A 101 -9.76 17.26 -7.63
CA SER A 101 -8.81 17.67 -8.68
C SER A 101 -9.01 19.11 -9.17
N GLY A 102 -10.22 19.65 -9.03
CA GLY A 102 -10.53 21.05 -9.33
C GLY A 102 -10.14 22.03 -8.22
N GLN A 103 -9.91 21.54 -6.99
CA GLN A 103 -9.53 22.37 -5.84
C GLN A 103 -8.03 22.40 -5.57
N VAL A 104 -7.29 21.38 -6.03
CA VAL A 104 -5.86 21.20 -5.74
C VAL A 104 -4.98 21.66 -6.90
N ASP A 105 -3.89 22.33 -6.57
CA ASP A 105 -2.85 22.74 -7.50
C ASP A 105 -1.50 22.77 -6.77
N ASN A 106 -0.49 22.10 -7.32
CA ASN A 106 0.84 21.95 -6.72
C ASN A 106 0.82 21.52 -5.23
N ALA A 107 0.02 20.52 -4.89
CA ALA A 107 -0.27 20.13 -3.51
C ALA A 107 0.05 18.65 -3.19
N PHE A 108 0.31 18.36 -1.92
CA PHE A 108 0.41 17.01 -1.37
C PHE A 108 -0.91 16.59 -0.72
N VAL A 109 -1.49 15.51 -1.24
CA VAL A 109 -2.76 14.96 -0.77
C VAL A 109 -2.48 13.66 -0.02
N GLY A 110 -2.67 13.66 1.30
CA GLY A 110 -2.53 12.50 2.16
C GLY A 110 -3.81 11.64 2.21
N ILE A 111 -3.65 10.32 2.30
CA ILE A 111 -4.74 9.37 2.56
C ILE A 111 -4.23 8.16 3.34
N ASP A 112 -5.08 7.57 4.18
CA ASP A 112 -4.81 6.24 4.73
C ASP A 112 -4.89 5.17 3.63
N GLY A 113 -3.82 4.42 3.44
CA GLY A 113 -3.70 3.41 2.38
C GLY A 113 -4.71 2.27 2.50
N HIS A 114 -5.28 2.03 3.70
CA HIS A 114 -6.32 1.03 3.92
C HIS A 114 -7.74 1.55 3.67
N SER A 115 -7.90 2.86 3.54
CA SER A 115 -9.22 3.51 3.44
C SER A 115 -9.72 3.64 1.99
N ILE A 116 -8.86 3.36 0.99
CA ILE A 116 -9.20 3.49 -0.43
C ILE A 116 -8.83 2.22 -1.20
N SER A 117 -9.60 1.88 -2.23
CA SER A 117 -9.23 0.78 -3.13
C SER A 117 -8.07 1.18 -4.04
N TYR A 118 -7.31 0.18 -4.51
CA TYR A 118 -6.22 0.42 -5.47
C TYR A 118 -6.68 1.17 -6.71
N ALA A 119 -7.80 0.73 -7.32
CA ALA A 119 -8.34 1.35 -8.53
C ALA A 119 -8.71 2.83 -8.32
N THR A 120 -9.33 3.17 -7.19
CA THR A 120 -9.66 4.57 -6.87
C THR A 120 -8.38 5.38 -6.61
N GLY A 121 -7.39 4.81 -5.92
CA GLY A 121 -6.10 5.44 -5.68
C GLY A 121 -5.32 5.76 -6.96
N GLU A 122 -5.26 4.83 -7.91
CA GLU A 122 -4.61 5.04 -9.21
C GLU A 122 -5.31 6.13 -10.03
N ARG A 123 -6.65 6.11 -10.07
CA ARG A 123 -7.40 7.16 -10.75
C ARG A 123 -7.17 8.53 -10.13
N LEU A 124 -7.11 8.62 -8.80
CA LEU A 124 -6.81 9.87 -8.10
C LEU A 124 -5.39 10.37 -8.43
N LYS A 125 -4.39 9.48 -8.44
CA LYS A 125 -3.00 9.84 -8.81
C LYS A 125 -2.92 10.47 -10.19
N LEU A 126 -3.61 9.89 -11.18
CA LEU A 126 -3.62 10.43 -12.55
C LEU A 126 -4.22 11.84 -12.59
N LEU A 127 -5.36 12.06 -11.91
CA LEU A 127 -6.00 13.37 -11.86
C LEU A 127 -5.16 14.44 -11.15
N LEU A 128 -4.40 14.05 -10.12
CA LEU A 128 -3.51 14.95 -9.40
C LEU A 128 -2.24 15.28 -10.20
N ALA A 129 -1.72 14.34 -10.98
CA ALA A 129 -0.53 14.54 -11.80
C ALA A 129 -0.72 15.68 -12.82
N ASP A 130 -1.92 15.79 -13.40
CA ASP A 130 -2.31 16.89 -14.31
C ASP A 130 -2.23 18.28 -13.65
N LYS A 131 -2.21 18.33 -12.32
CA LYS A 131 -2.16 19.54 -11.48
C LYS A 131 -0.84 19.69 -10.72
N ASN A 132 0.21 18.99 -11.16
CA ASN A 132 1.50 18.92 -10.46
C ASN A 132 1.35 18.57 -8.96
N SER A 133 0.30 17.82 -8.61
CA SER A 133 -0.06 17.43 -7.26
C SER A 133 0.18 15.93 -7.06
N PHE A 134 0.36 15.50 -5.81
CA PHE A 134 0.79 14.13 -5.52
C PHE A 134 -0.08 13.48 -4.44
N LEU A 135 -0.58 12.27 -4.74
CA LEU A 135 -1.19 11.41 -3.72
C LEU A 135 -0.09 10.73 -2.89
N ARG A 136 -0.21 10.81 -1.58
CA ARG A 136 0.69 10.18 -0.62
C ARG A 136 -0.11 9.33 0.36
N VAL A 137 0.40 8.14 0.64
CA VAL A 137 -0.11 7.30 1.72
C VAL A 137 0.53 7.77 3.02
N SER A 138 -0.28 8.05 4.03
CA SER A 138 0.23 8.44 5.35
C SER A 138 0.97 7.28 6.02
N SER A 139 1.95 7.61 6.86
CA SER A 139 2.71 6.59 7.60
C SER A 139 1.85 5.82 8.61
N GLN A 140 0.80 6.47 9.10
CA GLN A 140 -0.20 5.94 10.03
C GLN A 140 -1.58 6.55 9.74
N ASN A 141 -2.64 5.98 10.31
CA ASN A 141 -3.97 6.59 10.25
C ASN A 141 -4.02 7.80 11.20
N LEU A 142 -4.09 9.01 10.64
CA LEU A 142 -4.08 10.25 11.43
C LEU A 142 -5.31 10.39 12.33
N LEU A 143 -6.44 9.77 12.00
CA LEU A 143 -7.65 9.80 12.86
C LEU A 143 -7.47 9.01 14.13
N ASP A 144 -6.80 7.86 14.05
CA ASP A 144 -6.47 7.05 15.20
C ASP A 144 -5.44 7.77 16.09
N ALA A 145 -4.41 8.37 15.48
CA ALA A 145 -3.39 9.12 16.20
C ALA A 145 -3.97 10.29 17.02
N ILE A 146 -4.99 10.99 16.51
CA ILE A 146 -5.67 12.06 17.27
C ILE A 146 -6.70 11.54 18.26
N ARG A 147 -7.20 10.31 18.10
CA ARG A 147 -8.16 9.70 19.03
C ARG A 147 -7.48 9.25 20.31
N GLU A 148 -6.29 8.70 20.20
CA GLU A 148 -5.54 8.16 21.33
C GLU A 148 -4.95 9.23 22.24
N LYS A 149 -4.70 10.46 21.75
CA LYS A 149 -4.24 11.59 22.58
C LYS A 149 -5.39 12.11 23.44
N PRO A 150 -5.52 11.72 24.73
CA PRO A 150 -6.51 12.33 25.60
C PRO A 150 -6.02 13.75 25.88
N ASN A 151 -6.91 14.73 25.82
CA ASN A 151 -6.59 16.13 26.09
C ASN A 151 -5.75 16.29 27.38
N GLY A 152 -4.44 16.49 27.26
CA GLY A 152 -3.56 16.88 28.37
C GLY A 152 -2.38 15.95 28.61
N GLY A 153 -1.31 16.13 27.83
CA GLY A 153 -0.02 15.54 28.10
C GLY A 153 0.79 15.41 26.81
N SER A 154 1.55 16.45 26.46
CA SER A 154 2.54 16.39 25.39
C SER A 154 3.60 15.34 25.74
N THR A 155 3.37 14.08 25.39
CA THR A 155 4.46 13.14 25.19
C THR A 155 4.98 13.35 23.76
N PRO A 156 6.29 13.52 23.58
CA PRO A 156 6.86 13.64 22.24
C PRO A 156 6.56 12.37 21.46
N LEU A 157 6.15 12.53 20.21
CA LEU A 157 5.94 11.44 19.26
C LEU A 157 7.22 10.60 19.22
N GLN A 158 7.19 9.45 19.88
CA GLN A 158 8.27 8.49 19.79
C GLN A 158 8.24 7.96 18.36
N GLU A 159 9.35 8.19 17.66
CA GLU A 159 9.75 7.63 16.36
C GLU A 159 9.41 6.13 16.31
N ARG A 160 8.19 5.80 15.92
CA ARG A 160 7.90 4.52 15.29
C ARG A 160 8.19 4.71 13.82
N ILE A 161 9.48 4.65 13.49
CA ILE A 161 9.89 4.33 12.13
C ILE A 161 9.35 2.91 11.90
N SER A 162 8.14 2.83 11.34
CA SER A 162 7.64 1.58 10.77
C SER A 162 8.45 1.37 9.49
N THR A 163 9.65 0.82 9.65
CA THR A 163 10.31 0.16 8.53
C THR A 163 9.36 -0.96 8.13
N ASN A 164 8.69 -0.81 6.99
CA ASN A 164 8.03 -1.91 6.32
C ASN A 164 9.13 -2.86 5.82
N THR A 165 9.75 -3.61 6.73
CA THR A 165 10.65 -4.70 6.41
C THR A 165 9.80 -5.84 5.85
N VAL A 166 9.73 -5.91 4.53
CA VAL A 166 9.28 -7.12 3.82
C VAL A 166 10.21 -8.25 4.26
N THR A 167 9.72 -9.13 5.12
CA THR A 167 10.48 -10.29 5.58
C THR A 167 10.42 -11.34 4.48
N ILE A 168 11.41 -11.33 3.59
CA ILE A 168 11.56 -12.40 2.59
C ILE A 168 12.05 -13.65 3.34
N ARG A 169 11.16 -14.60 3.58
CA ARG A 169 11.54 -15.92 4.11
C ARG A 169 11.96 -16.80 2.93
N ALA A 170 13.26 -16.96 2.73
CA ALA A 170 13.77 -18.03 1.89
C ALA A 170 13.58 -19.36 2.65
N ALA A 171 12.68 -20.22 2.16
CA ALA A 171 12.58 -21.58 2.65
C ALA A 171 13.63 -22.43 1.91
N ALA A 172 14.86 -22.44 2.42
CA ALA A 172 15.78 -23.51 2.08
C ALA A 172 15.29 -24.78 2.79
N GLY A 173 15.02 -25.84 2.03
CA GLY A 173 14.66 -27.13 2.60
C GLY A 173 15.75 -27.63 3.56
N PRO A 174 15.39 -28.36 4.63
CA PRO A 174 16.34 -28.77 5.68
C PRO A 174 17.46 -29.73 5.20
N ASP A 175 17.41 -30.22 3.96
CA ASP A 175 18.26 -31.31 3.47
C ASP A 175 19.34 -30.88 2.46
N ASP A 176 19.44 -29.60 2.10
CA ASP A 176 20.34 -29.14 1.03
C ASP A 176 21.62 -28.44 1.52
N LEU A 177 22.27 -29.04 2.51
CA LEU A 177 23.66 -28.73 2.85
C LEU A 177 24.54 -29.90 2.42
N GLY A 178 24.81 -29.96 1.12
CA GLY A 178 25.77 -30.90 0.55
C GLY A 178 27.10 -30.85 1.32
N SER A 179 27.51 -32.00 1.86
CA SER A 179 28.79 -32.20 2.51
C SER A 179 29.90 -32.04 1.47
N GLY A 180 30.49 -30.84 1.42
CA GLY A 180 31.65 -30.55 0.60
C GLY A 180 32.87 -31.28 1.11
N ASP A 181 33.10 -32.49 0.60
CA ASP A 181 34.35 -33.22 0.73
C ASP A 181 35.46 -32.44 0.03
N ARG A 182 36.28 -31.74 0.83
CA ARG A 182 37.53 -31.15 0.38
C ARG A 182 38.61 -32.23 0.43
N ASP A 183 38.71 -33.00 -0.65
CA ASP A 183 39.89 -33.82 -0.89
C ASP A 183 41.07 -32.91 -1.25
N ASN A 184 41.93 -32.75 -0.24
CA ASN A 184 43.20 -32.07 -0.30
C ASN A 184 44.25 -33.07 -0.82
N SER A 185 44.39 -33.19 -2.14
CA SER A 185 45.49 -33.95 -2.76
C SER A 185 46.59 -33.01 -3.28
N ASP A 186 47.62 -32.96 -2.44
CA ASP A 186 49.00 -32.57 -2.69
C ASP A 186 49.58 -33.24 -3.95
N VAL A 187 50.05 -32.45 -4.92
CA VAL A 187 50.96 -32.91 -5.99
C VAL A 187 51.80 -31.78 -6.57
N GLY A 188 53.05 -31.70 -6.09
CA GLY A 188 54.26 -31.86 -6.90
C GLY A 188 54.50 -30.95 -8.11
N LEU A 189 55.43 -30.00 -7.93
CA LEU A 189 56.16 -29.27 -8.97
C LEU A 189 57.04 -30.19 -9.85
N VAL A 190 56.97 -30.05 -11.18
CA VAL A 190 58.10 -30.29 -12.12
C VAL A 190 57.96 -29.36 -13.37
N PRO A 191 59.06 -28.80 -13.94
CA PRO A 191 58.98 -27.80 -15.00
C PRO A 191 59.33 -28.30 -16.42
N SER A 192 58.93 -27.48 -17.40
CA SER A 192 59.50 -27.26 -18.76
C SER A 192 58.92 -28.06 -19.94
N GLN A 193 58.30 -27.35 -20.90
CA GLN A 193 58.83 -27.00 -22.24
C GLN A 193 57.71 -26.84 -23.30
N VAL A 194 57.74 -25.68 -23.97
CA VAL A 194 57.61 -25.41 -25.42
C VAL A 194 56.66 -26.29 -26.26
N GLY A 195 55.68 -25.62 -26.89
CA GLY A 195 54.98 -26.08 -28.10
C GLY A 195 53.61 -25.38 -28.26
N THR A 196 53.51 -24.25 -28.97
CA THR A 196 53.07 -24.10 -30.38
C THR A 196 51.56 -24.29 -30.61
N GLU A 197 50.89 -23.15 -30.86
CA GLU A 197 49.79 -22.92 -31.82
C GLU A 197 48.49 -23.74 -31.72
N SER A 198 47.40 -23.08 -31.33
CA SER A 198 46.16 -22.96 -32.13
C SER A 198 45.22 -21.95 -31.47
N GLU A 199 44.84 -20.93 -32.24
CA GLU A 199 43.84 -19.92 -31.88
C GLU A 199 42.45 -20.49 -32.20
N ASP A 200 41.77 -21.03 -31.20
CA ASP A 200 40.32 -21.29 -31.30
C ASP A 200 39.59 -20.17 -30.53
N GLU A 201 39.08 -19.20 -31.28
CA GLU A 201 38.14 -18.19 -30.78
C GLU A 201 36.82 -18.89 -30.39
N GLU A 202 36.70 -19.27 -29.13
CA GLU A 202 35.38 -19.52 -28.53
C GLU A 202 34.66 -18.17 -28.39
N THR A 203 33.74 -17.90 -29.32
CA THR A 203 32.77 -16.81 -29.16
C THR A 203 31.81 -17.18 -28.03
N ASP A 204 32.07 -16.62 -26.85
CA ASP A 204 31.27 -16.74 -25.63
C ASP A 204 29.89 -16.11 -25.89
N ASP A 205 28.94 -16.94 -26.35
CA ASP A 205 27.57 -16.59 -26.77
C ASP A 205 26.66 -16.30 -25.55
N ARG A 206 27.14 -15.49 -24.61
CA ARG A 206 26.46 -15.12 -23.35
C ARG A 206 25.43 -13.99 -23.50
N SER A 207 24.99 -13.70 -24.72
CA SER A 207 24.00 -12.64 -24.95
C SER A 207 22.58 -13.19 -24.88
N ASN A 208 22.05 -13.32 -23.66
CA ASN A 208 20.63 -13.08 -23.30
C ASN A 208 20.31 -13.71 -21.95
N ASP A 209 21.05 -13.35 -20.90
CA ASP A 209 20.55 -13.49 -19.53
C ASP A 209 19.39 -12.50 -19.35
N VAL A 210 18.21 -12.89 -19.84
CA VAL A 210 16.97 -12.18 -19.62
C VAL A 210 16.73 -12.26 -18.12
N ASN A 211 16.77 -11.11 -17.45
CA ASN A 211 16.61 -11.03 -16.01
C ASN A 211 15.14 -11.34 -15.64
N LEU A 212 14.79 -12.62 -15.57
CA LEU A 212 13.44 -13.11 -15.32
C LEU A 212 12.88 -12.66 -13.96
N ILE A 213 13.74 -12.20 -13.06
CA ILE A 213 13.39 -11.70 -11.73
C ILE A 213 12.70 -10.33 -11.80
N THR A 214 13.05 -9.48 -12.78
CA THR A 214 12.53 -8.11 -12.86
C THR A 214 11.00 -8.01 -12.93
N PRO A 215 10.27 -8.79 -13.77
CA PRO A 215 8.81 -8.74 -13.78
C PRO A 215 8.17 -9.29 -12.49
N VAL A 216 8.79 -10.29 -11.85
CA VAL A 216 8.27 -10.89 -10.60
C VAL A 216 8.36 -9.90 -9.43
N LEU A 217 9.46 -9.16 -9.33
CA LEU A 217 9.61 -8.09 -8.34
C LEU A 217 8.53 -7.00 -8.50
N GLY A 218 8.12 -6.70 -9.73
CA GLY A 218 7.04 -5.76 -10.00
C GLY A 218 5.69 -6.20 -9.42
N CYS A 219 5.42 -7.51 -9.37
CA CYS A 219 4.21 -8.07 -8.77
C CYS A 219 4.28 -8.05 -7.23
N ILE A 220 5.43 -8.43 -6.66
CA ILE A 220 5.66 -8.40 -5.20
C ILE A 220 5.51 -6.98 -4.63
N LEU A 221 6.04 -5.98 -5.34
CA LEU A 221 5.97 -4.58 -4.92
C LEU A 221 4.57 -3.98 -5.04
N LYS A 222 3.69 -4.54 -5.88
CA LYS A 222 2.31 -4.07 -6.06
C LYS A 222 1.35 -4.57 -4.99
N ASP A 223 1.61 -5.73 -4.39
CA ASP A 223 0.81 -6.27 -3.27
C ASP A 223 1.72 -6.79 -2.14
N PRO A 224 2.05 -5.96 -1.14
CA PRO A 224 2.92 -6.34 -0.03
C PRO A 224 2.29 -7.38 0.92
N ARG A 225 1.04 -7.79 0.67
CA ARG A 225 0.36 -8.86 1.43
C ARG A 225 0.37 -10.20 0.73
N GLY A 226 0.79 -10.26 -0.54
CA GLY A 226 0.92 -11.52 -1.27
C GLY A 226 2.11 -12.33 -0.76
N GLU A 227 1.87 -13.59 -0.36
CA GLU A 227 2.95 -14.55 -0.13
C GLU A 227 3.46 -15.03 -1.49
N VAL A 228 4.73 -14.72 -1.80
CA VAL A 228 5.37 -15.21 -3.02
C VAL A 228 6.40 -16.26 -2.64
N ALA A 229 6.16 -17.49 -3.08
CA ALA A 229 7.13 -18.57 -3.02
C ALA A 229 7.86 -18.65 -4.36
N ILE A 230 9.19 -18.69 -4.32
CA ILE A 230 10.04 -19.01 -5.47
C ILE A 230 10.42 -20.48 -5.29
N ALA A 231 10.01 -21.33 -6.22
CA ALA A 231 10.36 -22.75 -6.26
C ALA A 231 11.25 -23.00 -7.48
N HIS A 232 12.19 -23.93 -7.36
CA HIS A 232 12.91 -24.43 -8.53
C HIS A 232 11.96 -25.26 -9.39
N ASP A 233 12.20 -25.32 -10.71
CA ASP A 233 11.32 -26.06 -11.65
C ASP A 233 11.11 -27.53 -11.25
N GLU A 234 12.07 -28.12 -10.56
CA GLU A 234 12.03 -29.49 -10.04
C GLU A 234 11.05 -29.69 -8.86
N ASP A 235 10.84 -28.65 -8.04
CA ASP A 235 9.95 -28.70 -6.87
C ASP A 235 8.47 -28.57 -7.23
N LEU A 236 8.15 -28.01 -8.41
CA LEU A 236 6.77 -27.85 -8.89
C LEU A 236 6.09 -29.20 -9.19
N THR A 237 6.88 -30.26 -9.42
CA THR A 237 6.35 -31.60 -9.72
C THR A 237 5.75 -32.27 -8.49
N SER A 238 6.20 -31.92 -7.28
CA SER A 238 5.73 -32.48 -6.01
C SER A 238 4.38 -31.90 -5.56
N PHE A 239 4.08 -30.65 -5.94
CA PHE A 239 2.81 -30.00 -5.61
C PHE A 239 1.60 -30.55 -6.38
N ARG A 240 1.83 -31.23 -7.52
CA ARG A 240 0.76 -31.77 -8.36
C ARG A 240 0.14 -33.08 -7.87
N LYS A 241 0.68 -33.69 -6.80
CA LYS A 241 0.31 -35.05 -6.38
C LYS A 241 -0.34 -35.18 -5.00
N ALA A 242 -0.67 -34.07 -4.35
CA ALA A 242 -1.54 -34.10 -3.18
C ALA A 242 -3.00 -34.22 -3.66
N GLU A 243 -3.47 -35.45 -3.86
CA GLU A 243 -4.90 -35.73 -4.05
C GLU A 243 -5.66 -35.27 -2.81
N SER A 244 -6.44 -34.21 -2.95
CA SER A 244 -7.46 -33.85 -1.97
C SER A 244 -8.55 -34.92 -1.99
N PRO A 245 -8.95 -35.50 -0.84
CA PRO A 245 -9.95 -36.57 -0.78
C PRO A 245 -11.36 -36.11 -1.23
N ASP A 246 -11.57 -34.82 -1.45
CA ASP A 246 -12.87 -34.21 -1.74
C ASP A 246 -13.05 -33.79 -3.21
N GLY A 247 -12.56 -34.58 -4.18
CA GLY A 247 -13.05 -34.57 -5.58
C GLY A 247 -13.13 -33.24 -6.35
N TRP A 248 -12.59 -32.15 -5.82
CA TRP A 248 -12.60 -30.83 -6.43
C TRP A 248 -11.24 -30.59 -7.06
N THR A 249 -11.19 -30.65 -8.39
CA THR A 249 -10.01 -30.26 -9.16
C THR A 249 -10.18 -28.80 -9.58
N PRO A 250 -9.47 -27.85 -8.96
CA PRO A 250 -9.44 -26.49 -9.50
C PRO A 250 -8.73 -26.52 -10.86
N GLN A 251 -9.38 -26.00 -11.90
CA GLN A 251 -8.73 -25.78 -13.19
C GLN A 251 -7.70 -24.66 -13.04
N ILE A 252 -6.45 -25.06 -12.84
CA ILE A 252 -5.30 -24.17 -12.89
C ILE A 252 -4.93 -24.00 -14.36
N SER A 253 -5.10 -22.80 -14.90
CA SER A 253 -4.59 -22.42 -16.21
C SER A 253 -3.20 -21.81 -16.04
N VAL A 254 -2.22 -22.36 -16.76
CA VAL A 254 -0.83 -21.87 -16.75
C VAL A 254 -0.59 -21.19 -18.10
N THR A 255 -0.32 -19.88 -18.06
CA THR A 255 0.16 -19.12 -19.23
C THR A 255 1.48 -18.45 -18.84
N ASN A 256 2.56 -18.76 -19.56
CA ASN A 256 3.91 -18.23 -19.36
C ASN A 256 4.53 -18.50 -17.97
N GLY A 257 4.39 -19.72 -17.44
CA GLY A 257 5.08 -20.13 -16.21
C GLY A 257 4.54 -19.52 -14.90
N VAL A 258 3.51 -18.68 -14.97
CA VAL A 258 2.85 -18.12 -13.79
C VAL A 258 1.60 -18.93 -13.47
N VAL A 259 1.57 -19.50 -12.26
CA VAL A 259 0.41 -20.19 -11.71
C VAL A 259 -0.42 -19.16 -10.94
N SER A 260 -1.71 -19.03 -11.27
CA SER A 260 -2.64 -18.18 -10.50
C SER A 260 -3.89 -18.97 -10.18
N THR A 261 -4.30 -18.95 -8.91
CA THR A 261 -5.57 -19.52 -8.44
C THR A 261 -6.67 -18.47 -8.52
N PRO A 262 -7.82 -18.77 -9.16
CA PRO A 262 -8.98 -17.89 -9.07
C PRO A 262 -9.54 -17.90 -7.63
N LEU A 263 -9.98 -16.71 -7.19
CA LEU A 263 -10.78 -16.52 -5.97
C LEU A 263 -12.17 -17.16 -6.10
#